data_AF-A0A2T9XP26-F1
#
_entry.id   AF-A0A2T9XP26-F1
#
_cell.length_a   1.000
_cell.length_b   1.000
_cell.length_c   1.000
_cell.angle_alpha   90.00
_cell.angle_beta   90.00
_cell.angle_gamma   90.00
#
_symmetry.space_group_name_H-M   'P 1'
#
loop_
_entity.id
_entity.type
_entity.pdbx_description
1 polymer ?
#
loop_
_entity_poly.entity_id
_entity_poly.type
_entity_poly.pdbx_seq_one_letter_code
_entity_poly.pdbx_strand_id
1 'polypeptide(L)' 'MIIDCDSCTVRGAACADCVVTFLTVPVRAGAAAPSAARAFDLDLAERGAIGVLAASGLVPPLRLARTGEGARAATG' A
#
# COMPACT_ATOMS: atom_id res chain seq x y z
N MET A 1 -23.93 -11.67 6.67
CA MET A 1 -22.99 -12.47 7.48
C MET A 1 -22.46 -11.58 8.60
N ILE A 2 -22.44 -12.06 9.84
CA ILE A 2 -21.95 -11.31 11.01
C ILE A 2 -20.73 -12.05 11.58
N ILE A 3 -19.67 -11.31 11.90
CA ILE A 3 -18.45 -11.84 12.52
C ILE A 3 -18.37 -11.26 13.92
N ASP A 4 -18.34 -12.11 14.94
CA ASP A 4 -18.18 -11.72 16.34
C ASP A 4 -16.72 -11.89 16.77
N CYS A 5 -15.98 -10.79 16.82
CA CYS A 5 -14.60 -10.78 17.25
C CYS A 5 -14.45 -10.85 18.78
N ASP A 6 -15.49 -10.59 19.56
CA ASP A 6 -15.40 -10.60 21.02
C ASP A 6 -15.48 -12.02 21.60
N SER A 7 -16.10 -12.96 20.88
CA SER A 7 -16.11 -14.39 21.23
C SER A 7 -14.91 -15.18 20.66
N CYS A 8 -13.97 -14.53 19.96
CA CYS A 8 -12.86 -15.22 19.31
C CYS A 8 -11.82 -15.71 20.33
N THR A 9 -11.59 -17.03 20.42
CA THR A 9 -10.70 -17.65 21.43
C THR A 9 -9.22 -17.33 21.24
N VAL A 10 -8.82 -16.88 20.05
CA VAL A 10 -7.44 -16.47 19.72
C VAL A 10 -7.31 -14.96 19.52
N ARG A 11 -8.34 -14.18 19.91
CA ARG A 11 -8.33 -12.71 19.86
C ARG A 11 -7.09 -12.17 20.58
N GLY A 12 -6.46 -11.16 19.99
CA GLY A 12 -5.17 -10.65 20.42
C GLY A 12 -4.02 -11.42 19.79
N ALA A 13 -3.84 -12.69 20.16
CA ALA A 13 -2.70 -13.51 19.73
C ALA A 13 -2.60 -13.67 18.20
N ALA A 14 -3.73 -13.87 17.52
CA ALA A 14 -3.78 -14.05 16.06
C ALA A 14 -4.27 -12.81 15.30
N CYS A 15 -4.59 -11.71 16.00
CA CYS A 15 -5.21 -10.54 15.35
C CYS A 15 -4.30 -9.88 14.32
N ALA A 16 -2.97 -9.99 14.44
CA ALA A 16 -2.04 -9.38 13.49
C ALA A 16 -2.08 -10.02 12.09
N ASP A 17 -2.52 -11.27 11.98
CA ASP A 17 -2.57 -12.05 10.73
C ASP A 17 -4.01 -12.48 10.34
N CYS A 18 -5.02 -12.03 11.09
CA CYS A 18 -6.41 -12.37 10.81
C CYS A 18 -6.95 -11.60 9.60
N VAL A 19 -7.60 -12.29 8.66
CA VAL A 19 -8.27 -11.67 7.49
C VAL A 19 -9.26 -10.56 7.88
N VAL A 20 -9.92 -10.68 9.05
CA VAL A 20 -10.84 -9.65 9.55
C VAL A 20 -10.10 -8.35 9.85
N THR A 21 -8.88 -8.42 10.38
CA THR A 21 -8.02 -7.26 10.60
C THR A 21 -7.70 -6.58 9.26
N PHE A 22 -7.34 -7.34 8.23
CA PHE A 22 -7.09 -6.77 6.89
C PHE A 22 -8.32 -6.12 6.26
N LEU A 23 -9.52 -6.62 6.55
CA LEU A 23 -10.79 -6.10 6.02
C LEU A 23 -11.34 -4.91 6.81
N THR A 24 -11.02 -4.80 8.11
CA THR A 24 -11.65 -3.84 9.04
C THR A 24 -10.69 -2.78 9.59
N VAL A 25 -9.41 -3.11 9.77
CA VAL A 25 -8.39 -2.07 9.90
C VAL A 25 -8.41 -1.40 8.53
N PRO A 26 -8.66 -0.08 8.46
CA PRO A 26 -8.44 0.60 7.22
C PRO A 26 -6.99 0.31 6.86
N VAL A 27 -6.78 -0.50 5.82
CA VAL A 27 -5.59 -0.37 4.98
C VAL A 27 -5.45 1.14 4.85
N ARG A 28 -4.27 1.69 5.08
CA ARG A 28 -4.05 3.12 4.81
C ARG A 28 -4.18 3.40 3.30
N ALA A 29 -5.26 2.99 2.65
CA ALA A 29 -5.96 3.76 1.65
C ALA A 29 -6.37 5.10 2.30
N GLY A 30 -5.39 5.97 2.53
CA GLY A 30 -5.62 7.33 2.99
C GLY A 30 -5.73 7.54 4.50
N ALA A 31 -4.86 6.95 5.33
CA ALA A 31 -4.55 7.67 6.56
C ALA A 31 -3.86 8.97 6.14
N ALA A 32 -4.61 10.07 6.13
CA ALA A 32 -4.03 11.38 6.30
C ALA A 32 -3.20 11.32 7.58
N ALA A 33 -1.88 11.17 7.45
CA ALA A 33 -0.99 11.47 8.54
C ALA A 33 -1.18 12.96 8.86
N PRO A 34 -1.35 13.33 10.14
CA PRO A 34 -1.32 14.73 10.53
C PRO A 34 0.08 15.28 10.22
N SER A 35 0.12 16.47 9.62
CA SER A 35 1.18 17.06 8.80
C SER A 35 1.26 16.45 7.40
N ALA A 36 1.28 17.31 6.37
CA ALA A 36 1.47 16.95 4.97
C ALA A 36 2.33 15.69 4.87
N ALA A 37 1.76 14.62 4.30
CA ALA A 37 2.48 13.40 3.98
C ALA A 37 3.88 13.80 3.57
N ARG A 38 4.89 13.44 4.39
CA ARG A 38 6.28 13.75 4.11
C ARG A 38 6.51 13.19 2.71
N ALA A 39 6.48 14.07 1.71
CA ALA A 39 6.63 13.65 0.33
C ALA A 39 8.02 13.04 0.30
N PHE A 40 8.08 11.72 0.10
CA PHE A 40 9.34 11.05 -0.09
C PHE A 40 9.81 11.46 -1.47
N ASP A 41 10.83 12.33 -1.51
CA ASP A 41 11.50 12.66 -2.75
C ASP A 41 12.39 11.46 -3.10
N LEU A 42 11.99 10.73 -4.12
CA LEU A 42 12.80 9.69 -4.71
C LEU A 42 13.52 10.29 -5.90
N ASP A 43 14.84 10.25 -5.93
CA ASP A 43 15.59 10.67 -7.10
C ASP A 43 15.49 9.63 -8.24
N LEU A 44 16.14 9.89 -9.38
CA LEU A 44 16.10 8.98 -10.52
C LEU A 44 16.80 7.65 -10.26
N ALA A 45 17.88 7.64 -9.48
CA ALA A 45 18.62 6.42 -9.17
C ALA A 45 17.81 5.52 -8.23
N GLU A 46 17.17 6.10 -7.22
CA GLU A 46 16.31 5.39 -6.28
C GLU A 46 15.08 4.79 -6.99
N ARG A 47 14.43 5.55 -7.89
CA ARG A 47 13.33 5.03 -8.74
C ARG A 47 13.80 3.87 -9.62
N GLY A 48 15.01 3.98 -10.18
CA GLY A 48 15.63 2.92 -10.97
C GLY A 48 15.88 1.65 -10.15
N ALA A 49 16.42 1.80 -8.93
CA ALA A 49 16.65 0.69 -8.02
C ALA A 49 15.33 -0.03 -7.68
N ILE A 50 14.27 0.72 -7.37
CA ILE A 50 12.95 0.13 -7.11
C ILE A 50 12.42 -0.59 -8.35
N GLY A 51 12.66 -0.05 -9.55
CA GLY A 51 12.32 -0.72 -10.82
C GLY A 51 13.00 -2.07 -10.99
N VAL A 52 14.29 -2.18 -10.67
CA VAL A 52 15.04 -3.45 -10.72
C VAL A 52 14.47 -4.45 -9.72
N LEU A 53 14.20 -4.02 -8.49
CA LEU A 53 13.61 -4.87 -7.45
C LEU A 53 12.20 -5.35 -7.82
N ALA A 54 11.42 -4.50 -8.50
CA ALA A 54 10.10 -4.87 -8.97
C ALA A 54 10.16 -5.88 -10.13
N ALA A 55 11.09 -5.66 -11.07
CA ALA A 55 11.31 -6.58 -12.18
C ALA A 55 11.79 -7.96 -11.72
N SER A 56 12.49 -8.04 -10.58
CA SER A 56 12.88 -9.31 -9.96
C SER A 56 11.83 -9.90 -9.02
N GLY A 57 10.69 -9.25 -8.84
CA GLY A 57 9.59 -9.74 -8.00
C GLY A 57 9.80 -9.57 -6.49
N LEU A 58 10.81 -8.81 -6.08
CA LEU A 58 11.12 -8.56 -4.67
C LEU A 58 10.22 -7.51 -4.04
N VAL A 59 9.67 -6.59 -4.83
CA VAL A 59 8.73 -5.54 -4.39
C VAL A 59 7.62 -5.31 -5.42
N PRO A 60 6.45 -4.77 -5.02
CA PRO A 60 5.47 -4.27 -5.96
C PRO A 60 6.00 -3.09 -6.79
N PRO A 61 5.55 -2.91 -8.06
CA PRO A 61 5.97 -1.77 -8.88
C PRO A 61 5.47 -0.45 -8.30
N LEU A 62 6.20 0.64 -8.57
CA LEU A 62 5.77 2.00 -8.22
C LEU A 62 4.45 2.34 -8.93
N ARG A 63 3.40 2.60 -8.16
CA ARG A 63 2.05 2.97 -8.66
C ARG A 63 1.79 4.46 -8.53
N LEU A 64 2.82 5.27 -8.70
CA LEU A 64 2.71 6.73 -8.64
C LEU A 64 2.15 7.24 -9.97
N ALA A 65 0.90 7.73 -9.98
CA ALA A 65 0.34 8.42 -11.14
C ALA A 65 0.74 9.89 -11.09
N ARG A 66 1.58 10.34 -12.03
CA ARG A 66 1.85 11.76 -12.21
C ARG A 66 0.64 12.41 -12.90
N THR A 67 0.09 13.45 -12.31
CA THR A 67 -0.91 14.31 -12.96
C THR A 67 -0.30 14.88 -14.25
N GLY A 68 -0.61 14.26 -15.39
CA GLY A 68 -0.15 14.66 -16.73
C GLY A 68 0.55 13.59 -17.58
N GLU A 69 1.01 12.47 -17.01
CA GLU A 69 1.79 11.45 -17.76
C GLU A 69 0.90 10.31 -18.31
N GLY A 70 -0.26 10.07 -17.68
CA GLY A 70 -1.24 9.06 -18.13
C GLY A 70 -1.96 9.40 -19.45
N ALA A 71 -1.94 10.67 -19.89
CA ALA A 71 -2.53 11.08 -21.17
C ALA A 71 -1.64 10.74 -22.38
N ARG A 72 -0.32 10.56 -22.19
CA ARG A 72 0.62 10.25 -23.29
C ARG A 72 0.81 8.75 -23.53
N ALA A 73 0.58 7.91 -22.52
CA ALA A 73 0.70 6.46 -22.64
C ALA A 73 -0.52 5.79 -23.34
N ALA A 74 -1.65 6.48 -23.45
CA ALA A 74 -2.87 5.97 -24.09
C ALA A 74 -2.93 6.20 -25.62
N THR A 75 -1.87 6.71 -26.23
CA THR A 75 -1.79 7.00 -27.69
C THR A 75 -0.60 6.31 -28.37
N GLY A 76 -0.01 5.30 -27.73
CA GLY A 76 1.10 4.52 -28.27
C GLY A 76 0.71 3.08 -28.57
#